data_AF-A0A256A0D2-F1
#
_entry.id   AF-A0A256A0D2-F1
#
_cell.length_a   1.000
_cell.length_b   1.000
_cell.length_c   1.000
_cell.angle_alpha   90.00
_cell.angle_beta   90.00
_cell.angle_gamma   90.00
#
_symmetry.space_group_name_H-M   'P 1'
#
loop_
_entity.id
_entity.type
_entity.pdbx_description
1 polymer ?
#
loop_
_entity_poly.entity_id
_entity_poly.type
_entity_poly.pdbx_seq_one_letter_code
_entity_poly.pdbx_strand_id
1 'polypeptide(L)'
;MNLQDYTIDIRLNNKFIYFNQPAYLNLESLLNGILNPVINLDFFINKVQFLINNWNDIESIVDNDYGGYWDDEVLAENNMTGTFFTLISEVDLHVYVNVATQTICVEDDFHPNHSLLELPLQEFLDIMIQWRNIII
;
A
#
# COMPACT_ATOMS: atom_id res chain seq x y z
N MET A 1 0.35 -19.17 4.49
CA MET A 1 -0.14 -19.34 5.88
C MET A 1 -1.53 -18.75 5.90
N ASN A 2 -2.57 -19.48 6.36
CA ASN A 2 -3.91 -18.92 6.43
C ASN A 2 -4.03 -18.18 7.77
N LEU A 3 -4.19 -16.86 7.73
CA LEU A 3 -3.89 -15.97 8.84
C LEU A 3 -5.13 -15.50 9.64
N GLN A 4 -6.31 -15.99 9.27
CA GLN A 4 -7.58 -15.63 9.89
C GLN A 4 -7.67 -15.93 11.40
N ASP A 5 -6.83 -16.85 11.91
CA ASP A 5 -6.82 -17.28 13.32
C ASP A 5 -5.64 -16.71 14.16
N TYR A 6 -4.76 -15.89 13.57
CA TYR A 6 -3.61 -15.33 14.29
C TYR A 6 -3.85 -13.87 14.66
N THR A 7 -3.60 -13.52 15.92
CA THR A 7 -3.42 -12.12 16.30
C THR A 7 -2.14 -11.63 15.65
N ILE A 8 -2.28 -10.90 14.54
CA ILE A 8 -1.14 -10.32 13.84
C ILE A 8 -0.80 -9.00 14.52
N ASP A 9 0.39 -8.96 15.12
CA ASP A 9 0.92 -7.80 15.85
C ASP A 9 1.42 -6.72 14.88
N ILE A 10 0.55 -6.20 14.02
CA ILE A 10 0.85 -4.97 13.27
C ILE A 10 0.31 -3.79 14.07
N ARG A 11 1.19 -2.81 14.31
CA ARG A 11 0.82 -1.55 14.95
C ARG A 11 0.70 -0.44 13.92
N LEU A 12 -0.49 0.15 13.87
CA LEU A 12 -0.81 1.37 13.13
C LEU A 12 -1.17 2.46 14.14
N ASN A 13 -0.47 3.61 14.13
CA ASN A 13 -0.72 4.70 15.09
C ASN A 13 -0.76 4.24 16.57
N ASN A 14 0.17 3.36 16.95
CA ASN A 14 0.24 2.70 18.27
C ASN A 14 -0.99 1.84 18.65
N LYS A 15 -1.86 1.51 17.70
CA LYS A 15 -2.99 0.59 17.86
C LYS A 15 -2.72 -0.72 17.14
N PHE A 16 -3.11 -1.82 17.75
CA PHE A 16 -3.12 -3.12 17.07
C PHE A 16 -4.21 -3.12 15.99
N ILE A 17 -3.86 -3.58 14.81
CA ILE A 17 -4.85 -3.92 13.79
C ILE A 17 -5.19 -5.39 13.88
N TYR A 18 -6.47 -5.70 13.71
CA TYR A 18 -6.94 -7.07 13.65
C TYR A 18 -7.42 -7.32 12.23
N PHE A 19 -6.78 -8.26 11.58
CA PHE A 19 -7.28 -8.84 10.34
C PHE A 19 -8.65 -9.44 10.64
N ASN A 20 -9.63 -9.24 9.74
CA ASN A 20 -11.09 -9.32 9.95
C ASN A 20 -11.83 -8.03 10.40
N GLN A 21 -11.15 -6.89 10.60
CA GLN A 21 -11.86 -5.61 10.73
C GLN A 21 -12.16 -5.02 9.35
N PRO A 22 -13.42 -4.63 9.04
CA PRO A 22 -13.79 -4.14 7.70
C PRO A 22 -12.95 -2.97 7.17
N ALA A 23 -12.41 -2.14 8.08
CA ALA A 23 -11.58 -0.98 7.74
C ALA A 23 -10.15 -1.34 7.27
N TYR A 24 -9.70 -2.60 7.43
CA TYR A 24 -8.35 -3.03 7.09
C TYR A 24 -8.32 -4.22 6.13
N LEU A 25 -9.46 -4.61 5.55
CA LEU A 25 -9.51 -5.75 4.62
C LEU A 25 -8.61 -5.54 3.40
N ASN A 26 -8.56 -4.34 2.83
CA ASN A 26 -7.70 -4.05 1.69
C ASN A 26 -6.21 -4.25 2.04
N LEU A 27 -5.80 -3.86 3.26
CA LEU A 27 -4.44 -4.09 3.76
C LEU A 27 -4.16 -5.57 4.04
N GLU A 28 -5.14 -6.27 4.58
CA GLU A 28 -5.06 -7.71 4.79
C GLU A 28 -4.89 -8.45 3.45
N SER A 29 -5.71 -8.14 2.45
CA SER A 29 -5.58 -8.66 1.08
C SER A 29 -4.19 -8.39 0.50
N LEU A 30 -3.67 -7.17 0.69
CA LEU A 30 -2.34 -6.78 0.21
C LEU A 30 -1.22 -7.56 0.88
N LEU A 31 -1.25 -7.67 2.21
CA LEU A 31 -0.22 -8.33 3.00
C LEU A 31 -0.22 -9.84 2.77
N ASN A 32 -1.40 -10.47 2.75
CA ASN A 32 -1.56 -11.90 2.52
C ASN A 32 -1.37 -12.31 1.05
N GLY A 33 -1.60 -11.38 0.12
CA GLY A 33 -1.44 -11.58 -1.32
C GLY A 33 -0.05 -11.18 -1.79
N ILE A 34 0.04 -9.99 -2.39
CA ILE A 34 1.21 -9.50 -3.14
C ILE A 34 2.47 -9.45 -2.28
N LEU A 35 2.33 -9.06 -1.00
CA LEU A 35 3.45 -8.84 -0.08
C LEU A 35 3.77 -10.07 0.80
N ASN A 36 3.08 -11.20 0.61
CA ASN A 36 3.39 -12.42 1.36
C ASN A 36 4.66 -13.15 0.85
N PRO A 37 4.96 -13.17 -0.47
CA PRO A 37 6.27 -13.62 -0.92
C PRO A 37 7.38 -12.65 -0.47
N VAL A 38 8.36 -13.15 0.31
CA VAL A 38 9.47 -12.33 0.85
C VAL A 38 10.23 -11.55 -0.24
N ILE A 39 10.40 -12.15 -1.43
CA ILE A 39 11.06 -11.47 -2.57
C ILE A 39 10.28 -10.22 -2.98
N ASN A 40 8.95 -10.30 -3.07
CA ASN A 40 8.11 -9.16 -3.41
C ASN A 40 8.13 -8.13 -2.29
N LEU A 41 8.03 -8.58 -1.03
CA LEU A 41 8.06 -7.71 0.14
C LEU A 41 9.36 -6.90 0.22
N ASP A 42 10.51 -7.55 0.08
CA ASP A 42 11.81 -6.87 0.12
C ASP A 42 11.97 -5.89 -1.06
N PHE A 43 11.46 -6.24 -2.24
CA PHE A 43 11.42 -5.33 -3.38
C PHE A 43 10.60 -4.06 -3.06
N PHE A 44 9.38 -4.22 -2.54
CA PHE A 44 8.51 -3.07 -2.24
C PHE A 44 8.98 -2.26 -1.04
N ILE A 45 9.56 -2.88 -0.01
CA ILE A 45 10.23 -2.16 1.09
C ILE A 45 11.32 -1.24 0.54
N ASN A 46 12.20 -1.77 -0.31
CA ASN A 46 13.28 -0.98 -0.90
C ASN A 46 12.74 0.12 -1.83
N LYS A 47 11.72 -0.18 -2.64
CA LYS A 47 11.08 0.79 -3.53
C LYS A 47 10.47 1.94 -2.72
N VAL A 48 9.65 1.63 -1.72
CA VAL A 48 9.02 2.66 -0.86
C VAL A 48 10.06 3.48 -0.11
N GLN A 49 11.07 2.84 0.48
CA GLN A 49 12.16 3.54 1.15
C GLN A 49 12.91 4.49 0.20
N PHE A 50 13.16 4.07 -1.04
CA PHE A 50 13.79 4.91 -2.05
C PHE A 50 12.92 6.11 -2.42
N LEU A 51 11.61 5.93 -2.61
CA LEU A 51 10.68 7.01 -2.90
C LEU A 51 10.67 8.05 -1.77
N ILE A 52 10.55 7.62 -0.52
CA ILE A 52 10.60 8.50 0.66
C ILE A 52 11.88 9.34 0.67
N ASN A 53 13.03 8.70 0.39
CA ASN A 53 14.33 9.37 0.44
C ASN A 53 14.58 10.35 -0.72
N ASN A 54 13.85 10.23 -1.82
CA ASN A 54 14.06 11.02 -3.04
C ASN A 54 12.79 11.75 -3.50
N TRP A 55 11.88 12.06 -2.56
CA TRP A 55 10.55 12.60 -2.89
C TRP A 55 10.57 13.91 -3.68
N ASN A 56 11.61 14.74 -3.51
CA ASN A 56 11.71 16.00 -4.24
C ASN A 56 11.81 15.82 -5.77
N ASP A 57 12.27 14.65 -6.23
CA ASP A 57 12.43 14.31 -7.65
C ASP A 57 11.40 13.25 -8.09
N ILE A 58 10.29 13.12 -7.36
CA ILE A 58 9.33 12.01 -7.52
C ILE A 58 8.76 11.90 -8.94
N GLU A 59 8.45 13.01 -9.60
CA GLU A 59 7.91 13.00 -10.96
C GLU A 59 8.90 12.35 -11.94
N SER A 60 10.16 12.81 -11.90
CA SER A 60 11.24 12.26 -12.73
C SER A 60 11.50 10.78 -12.42
N ILE A 61 11.45 10.39 -11.16
CA ILE A 61 11.64 9.00 -10.74
C ILE A 61 10.50 8.12 -11.25
N VAL A 62 9.24 8.55 -11.10
CA VAL A 62 8.08 7.79 -11.57
C VAL A 62 8.12 7.64 -13.10
N ASP A 63 8.40 8.71 -13.82
CA ASP A 63 8.42 8.70 -15.29
C ASP A 63 9.57 7.86 -15.86
N ASN A 64 10.76 7.96 -15.29
CA ASN A 64 11.96 7.34 -15.86
C ASN A 64 12.24 5.93 -15.29
N ASP A 65 11.98 5.69 -14.01
CA ASP A 65 12.40 4.46 -13.34
C ASP A 65 11.24 3.47 -13.14
N TYR A 66 9.99 3.97 -13.07
CA TYR A 66 8.80 3.14 -12.83
C TYR A 66 7.78 3.13 -13.97
N GLY A 67 8.08 3.80 -15.08
CA GLY A 67 7.28 3.74 -16.30
C GLY A 67 6.04 4.64 -16.33
N GLY A 68 5.94 5.63 -15.44
CA GLY A 68 5.03 6.77 -15.59
C GLY A 68 3.53 6.47 -15.44
N TYR A 69 3.15 5.46 -14.66
CA TYR A 69 1.73 5.19 -14.41
C TYR A 69 1.14 6.18 -13.42
N TRP A 70 0.71 7.32 -13.94
CA TRP A 70 -0.12 8.31 -13.26
C TRP A 70 -1.59 7.94 -13.42
N ASP A 71 -2.34 7.93 -12.32
CA ASP A 71 -3.76 7.55 -12.32
C ASP A 71 -4.60 8.69 -11.75
N ASP A 72 -5.35 9.34 -12.65
CA ASP A 72 -6.27 10.42 -12.30
C ASP A 72 -7.74 9.96 -12.39
N GLU A 73 -8.03 8.81 -13.00
CA GLU A 73 -9.40 8.40 -13.36
C GLU A 73 -10.04 7.49 -12.31
N VAL A 74 -9.37 6.43 -11.86
CA VAL A 74 -9.93 5.45 -10.90
C VAL A 74 -10.18 6.09 -9.54
N LEU A 75 -9.29 6.99 -9.16
CA LEU A 75 -9.36 7.71 -7.89
C LEU A 75 -10.46 8.78 -7.87
N ALA A 76 -10.83 9.32 -9.03
CA ALA A 76 -11.96 10.24 -9.15
C ALA A 76 -13.30 9.55 -8.85
N GLU A 77 -13.47 8.28 -9.24
CA GLU A 77 -14.67 7.49 -8.92
C GLU A 77 -14.84 7.28 -7.41
N ASN A 78 -13.73 7.27 -6.67
CA ASN A 78 -13.69 7.19 -5.22
C ASN A 78 -13.73 8.57 -4.50
N ASN A 79 -14.04 9.66 -5.22
CA ASN A 79 -14.01 11.05 -4.72
C ASN A 79 -12.63 11.50 -4.19
N MET A 80 -11.55 10.86 -4.61
CA MET A 80 -10.20 11.30 -4.29
C MET A 80 -9.76 12.37 -5.28
N THR A 81 -8.98 13.34 -4.80
CA THR A 81 -8.47 14.44 -5.61
C THR A 81 -6.98 14.61 -5.37
N GLY A 82 -6.24 14.98 -6.40
CA GLY A 82 -4.80 15.15 -6.35
C GLY A 82 -4.11 14.50 -7.55
N THR A 83 -2.78 14.47 -7.49
CA THR A 83 -1.94 13.78 -8.48
C THR A 83 -1.45 12.48 -7.84
N PHE A 84 -1.70 11.37 -8.51
CA PHE A 84 -1.36 10.05 -7.98
C PHE A 84 -0.59 9.23 -9.00
N PHE A 85 0.33 8.41 -8.49
CA PHE A 85 0.96 7.36 -9.30
C PHE A 85 0.71 5.98 -8.69
N THR A 86 0.70 4.97 -9.54
CA THR A 86 0.50 3.58 -9.15
C THR A 86 1.80 2.98 -8.64
N LEU A 87 1.82 2.57 -7.36
CA LEU A 87 2.94 1.88 -6.72
C LEU A 87 2.89 0.37 -6.98
N ILE A 88 1.70 -0.21 -6.88
CA ILE A 88 1.38 -1.64 -7.07
C ILE A 88 0.11 -1.73 -7.92
N SER A 89 0.12 -2.59 -8.93
CA SER A 89 -1.05 -2.87 -9.77
C SER A 89 -1.12 -4.37 -10.06
N GLU A 90 -2.12 -5.03 -9.51
CA GLU A 90 -2.50 -6.41 -9.86
C GLU A 90 -3.98 -6.43 -10.22
N VAL A 91 -4.48 -7.56 -10.74
CA VAL A 91 -5.82 -7.67 -11.38
C VAL A 91 -6.97 -7.11 -10.54
N ASP A 92 -6.91 -7.24 -9.21
CA ASP A 92 -8.01 -6.84 -8.31
C ASP A 92 -7.50 -6.04 -7.09
N LEU A 93 -6.25 -5.59 -7.11
CA LEU A 93 -5.65 -4.90 -5.97
C LEU A 93 -4.63 -3.86 -6.44
N HIS A 94 -4.91 -2.61 -6.10
CA HIS A 94 -4.14 -1.47 -6.53
C HIS A 94 -3.68 -0.62 -5.34
N VAL A 95 -2.44 -0.15 -5.41
CA VAL A 95 -1.89 0.79 -4.43
C VAL A 95 -1.42 2.02 -5.17
N TYR A 96 -2.08 3.14 -4.89
CA TYR A 96 -1.74 4.44 -5.44
C TYR A 96 -1.04 5.29 -4.38
N VAL A 97 -0.27 6.29 -4.80
CA VAL A 97 0.37 7.23 -3.89
C VAL A 97 0.05 8.65 -4.29
N ASN A 98 -0.51 9.43 -3.37
CA ASN A 98 -0.75 10.85 -3.54
C ASN A 98 0.57 11.62 -3.41
N VAL A 99 0.94 12.38 -4.44
CA VAL A 99 2.20 13.13 -4.49
C VAL A 99 2.25 14.24 -3.42
N ALA A 100 1.14 14.92 -3.21
CA ALA A 100 1.09 16.09 -2.34
C ALA A 100 1.14 15.70 -0.85
N THR A 101 0.44 14.63 -0.48
CA THR A 101 0.31 14.21 0.93
C THR A 101 1.25 13.08 1.32
N GLN A 102 1.93 12.45 0.37
CA GLN A 102 2.75 11.25 0.59
C GLN A 102 1.96 10.13 1.28
N THR A 103 0.70 9.95 0.87
CA THR A 103 -0.19 8.92 1.41
C THR A 103 -0.45 7.87 0.35
N ILE A 104 -0.44 6.61 0.75
CA ILE A 104 -0.92 5.52 -0.07
C ILE A 104 -2.44 5.42 0.02
N CYS A 105 -3.05 4.91 -1.04
CA CYS A 105 -4.44 4.52 -1.13
C CYS A 105 -4.50 3.07 -1.60
N VAL A 106 -5.13 2.18 -0.83
CA VAL A 106 -5.28 0.76 -1.20
C VAL A 106 -6.70 0.50 -1.64
N GLU A 107 -6.85 0.15 -2.91
CA GLU A 107 -8.09 -0.27 -3.55
C GLU A 107 -8.09 -1.79 -3.71
N ASP A 108 -9.20 -2.42 -3.35
CA ASP A 108 -9.42 -3.86 -3.45
C ASP A 108 -10.75 -4.10 -4.18
N ASP A 109 -10.66 -4.50 -5.45
CA ASP A 109 -11.81 -4.70 -6.33
C ASP A 109 -12.64 -5.93 -5.94
N PHE A 110 -12.10 -6.83 -5.11
CA PHE A 110 -12.90 -7.89 -4.49
C PHE A 110 -13.88 -7.34 -3.46
N HIS A 111 -13.60 -6.17 -2.90
CA HIS A 111 -14.37 -5.53 -1.84
C HIS A 111 -14.78 -4.10 -2.24
N PRO A 112 -15.50 -3.89 -3.36
CA PRO A 112 -15.73 -2.57 -3.96
C PRO A 112 -16.61 -1.64 -3.12
N ASN A 113 -17.27 -2.16 -2.08
CA ASN A 113 -18.07 -1.37 -1.14
C ASN A 113 -17.27 -0.89 0.08
N HIS A 114 -15.98 -1.22 0.16
CA HIS A 114 -15.13 -0.85 1.29
C HIS A 114 -14.45 0.48 1.02
N SER A 115 -14.38 1.32 2.05
CA SER A 115 -13.63 2.56 1.95
C SER A 115 -12.16 2.26 1.65
N LEU A 116 -11.58 3.02 0.73
CA LEU A 116 -10.15 2.98 0.48
C LEU A 116 -9.38 3.17 1.79
N LEU A 117 -8.35 2.36 1.98
CA LEU A 117 -7.43 2.57 3.09
C LEU A 117 -6.42 3.64 2.71
N GLU A 118 -6.37 4.71 3.51
CA GLU A 118 -5.37 5.77 3.37
C GLU A 118 -4.35 5.71 4.50
N LEU A 119 -3.06 5.70 4.16
CA LEU A 119 -1.95 5.65 5.12
C LEU A 119 -0.78 6.52 4.67
N PRO A 120 -0.08 7.24 5.56
CA PRO A 120 1.19 7.86 5.22
C PRO A 120 2.19 6.81 4.72
N LEU A 121 3.01 7.18 3.72
CA LEU A 121 3.98 6.28 3.09
C LEU A 121 4.99 5.72 4.10
N GLN A 122 5.36 6.52 5.10
CA GLN A 122 6.21 6.08 6.20
C GLN A 122 5.53 5.02 7.09
N GLU A 123 4.25 5.18 7.40
CA GLU A 123 3.50 4.18 8.18
C GLU A 123 3.34 2.88 7.38
N PHE A 124 3.10 2.99 6.08
CA PHE A 124 3.04 1.82 5.20
C PHE A 124 4.37 1.05 5.16
N LEU A 125 5.50 1.76 5.07
CA LEU A 125 6.83 1.16 5.15
C LEU A 125 7.03 0.41 6.48
N ASP A 126 6.65 1.03 7.60
CA ASP A 126 6.76 0.43 8.93
C ASP A 126 5.89 -0.84 9.03
N ILE A 127 4.71 -0.85 8.42
CA ILE A 127 3.84 -2.04 8.34
C ILE A 127 4.51 -3.14 7.52
N MET A 128 5.09 -2.83 6.36
CA MET A 128 5.79 -3.83 5.54
C MET A 128 7.00 -4.44 6.28
N ILE A 129 7.74 -3.63 7.04
CA ILE A 129 8.87 -4.10 7.86
C ILE A 129 8.37 -5.00 9.01
N GLN A 130 7.29 -4.62 9.69
CA GLN A 130 6.66 -5.47 10.70
C GLN A 130 6.19 -6.79 10.09
N TRP A 131 5.55 -6.73 8.93
CA TRP A 131 5.07 -7.88 8.19
C TRP A 131 6.20 -8.84 7.84
N ARG A 132 7.33 -8.31 7.36
CA ARG A 132 8.53 -9.09 7.07
C ARG A 132 8.98 -9.91 8.28
N ASN A 133 8.96 -9.32 9.47
CA ASN A 133 9.33 -10.00 10.71
C ASN A 133 8.33 -11.08 11.15
N ILE A 134 7.09 -11.03 10.67
CA ILE A 134 6.04 -12.01 10.97
C ILE A 134 6.14 -13.23 10.07
N ILE A 135 6.48 -13.02 8.79
CA ILE A 135 6.46 -14.09 7.77
C ILE A 135 7.81 -14.81 7.57
N ILE A 136 8.89 -14.32 8.18
CA ILE A 136 10.24 -14.93 8.20
C ILE A 136 10.44 -15.70 9.51
#